data_AF-A0A2E2RDA1-F1
#
_entry.id   AF-A0A2E2RDA1-F1
#
_cell.length_a   1.000
_cell.length_b   1.000
_cell.length_c   1.000
_cell.angle_alpha   90.00
_cell.angle_beta   90.00
_cell.angle_gamma   90.00
#
_symmetry.space_group_name_H-M   'P 1'
#
loop_
_entity.id
_entity.type
_entity.pdbx_description
1 polymer ?
#
loop_
_entity_poly.entity_id
_entity_poly.type
_entity_poly.pdbx_seq_one_letter_code
_entity_poly.pdbx_strand_id
1 'polypeptide(L)'
;MTVAYIKQAEVLAQDEETPKTSESTDYSGTYTLSTAGADEAQLSFELKSDGSFIGKSSMKPDDDLIGSWKVDGELLLCEGSAGESTVKTVIKFNKTTGRLNAVCEIEVMPIEEQIPEGEDGLYLKKN
;
A
#
# COMPACT_ATOMS: atom_id res chain seq x y z
N MET A 1 -42.47 -36.19 -34.60
CA MET A 1 -42.13 -34.75 -34.46
C MET A 1 -42.75 -34.28 -33.15
N THR A 2 -41.95 -34.21 -32.09
CA THR A 2 -41.31 -32.97 -31.60
C THR A 2 -42.24 -32.26 -30.59
N VAL A 3 -42.15 -32.64 -29.31
CA VAL A 3 -41.53 -31.94 -28.16
C VAL A 3 -42.59 -31.27 -27.28
N ALA A 4 -42.71 -31.79 -26.06
CA ALA A 4 -43.36 -31.18 -24.92
C ALA A 4 -42.51 -30.01 -24.39
N TYR A 5 -43.15 -28.93 -23.94
CA TYR A 5 -42.54 -27.95 -23.05
C TYR A 5 -43.33 -27.90 -21.74
N ILE A 6 -42.83 -28.64 -20.75
CA ILE A 6 -43.13 -28.43 -19.34
C ILE A 6 -42.24 -27.27 -18.89
N LYS A 7 -42.83 -26.21 -18.35
CA LYS A 7 -42.10 -25.11 -17.72
C LYS A 7 -41.82 -25.51 -16.26
N GLN A 8 -40.65 -26.08 -16.00
CA GLN A 8 -40.05 -26.20 -14.68
C GLN A 8 -38.55 -25.99 -14.81
N ALA A 9 -38.04 -24.97 -14.11
CA ALA A 9 -36.66 -24.82 -13.66
C ALA A 9 -36.75 -23.79 -12.52
N GLU A 10 -36.85 -24.26 -11.27
CA GLU A 10 -35.75 -24.62 -10.38
C GLU A 10 -34.90 -23.43 -9.96
N VAL A 11 -34.93 -23.24 -8.64
CA VAL A 11 -34.09 -22.37 -7.84
C VAL A 11 -32.63 -22.76 -8.10
N LEU A 12 -31.88 -21.90 -8.78
CA LEU A 12 -30.42 -21.96 -8.74
C LEU A 12 -29.96 -20.95 -7.70
N ALA A 13 -29.96 -21.39 -6.45
CA ALA A 13 -28.93 -20.96 -5.52
C ALA A 13 -27.61 -21.52 -6.08
N GLN A 14 -26.82 -20.66 -6.72
CA GLN A 14 -25.42 -20.95 -6.94
C GLN A 14 -24.65 -20.42 -5.74
N ASP A 15 -24.25 -21.35 -4.87
CA ASP A 15 -23.00 -21.23 -4.13
C ASP A 15 -21.89 -20.93 -5.14
N GLU A 16 -21.48 -19.66 -5.25
CA GLU A 16 -20.09 -19.38 -5.58
C GLU A 16 -19.31 -19.35 -4.26
N GLU A 17 -18.98 -20.56 -3.80
CA GLU A 17 -17.82 -20.75 -2.95
C GLU A 17 -16.57 -20.53 -3.83
N THR A 18 -16.12 -19.29 -3.91
CA THR A 18 -14.72 -18.96 -4.23
C THR A 18 -14.06 -18.44 -2.96
N PRO A 19 -12.78 -18.81 -2.77
CA PRO A 19 -12.26 -19.21 -1.47
C PRO A 19 -12.30 -18.04 -0.49
N LYS A 20 -12.57 -18.34 0.79
CA LYS A 20 -11.86 -17.64 1.86
C LYS A 20 -10.38 -17.90 1.61
N THR A 21 -9.78 -17.15 0.70
CA THR A 21 -8.37 -16.79 0.81
C THR A 21 -8.28 -16.31 2.23
N SER A 22 -7.57 -17.05 3.07
CA SER A 22 -7.03 -16.47 4.29
C SER A 22 -6.15 -15.32 3.80
N GLU A 23 -6.75 -14.16 3.54
CA GLU A 23 -6.04 -12.92 3.42
C GLU A 23 -5.21 -12.90 4.68
N SER A 24 -3.90 -12.92 4.50
CA SER A 24 -3.00 -12.53 5.57
C SER A 24 -3.44 -11.12 5.94
N THR A 25 -4.27 -11.00 6.98
CA THR A 25 -4.61 -9.73 7.63
C THR A 25 -3.36 -9.07 8.20
N ASP A 26 -2.25 -9.80 8.18
CA ASP A 26 -0.93 -9.29 8.45
C ASP A 26 -0.37 -8.55 7.23
N TYR A 27 -0.58 -7.24 7.25
CA TYR A 27 0.05 -6.27 6.37
C TYR A 27 1.49 -5.93 6.81
N SER A 28 2.04 -6.60 7.82
CA SER A 28 3.47 -6.51 8.14
C SER A 28 4.33 -7.02 6.98
N GLY A 29 5.57 -6.56 6.95
CA GLY A 29 6.55 -6.90 5.93
C GLY A 29 7.34 -5.68 5.48
N THR A 30 8.24 -5.92 4.53
CA THR A 30 9.07 -4.89 3.93
C THR A 30 8.43 -4.42 2.64
N TYR A 31 8.25 -3.12 2.50
CA TYR A 31 7.76 -2.47 1.29
C TYR A 31 8.86 -1.58 0.72
N THR A 32 8.94 -1.50 -0.59
CA THR A 32 9.90 -0.62 -1.27
C THR A 32 9.22 0.26 -2.30
N LEU A 33 9.61 1.53 -2.33
CA LEU A 33 9.24 2.48 -3.35
C LEU A 33 10.52 2.92 -4.07
N SER A 34 10.50 2.85 -5.40
CA SER A 34 11.56 3.35 -6.27
C SER A 34 10.97 4.48 -7.11
N THR A 35 11.53 5.67 -7.00
CA THR A 35 11.25 6.76 -7.94
C THR A 35 12.24 6.65 -9.11
N ALA A 36 11.79 6.91 -10.33
CA ALA A 36 12.68 6.94 -11.50
C ALA A 36 12.99 8.40 -11.86
N GLY A 37 14.28 8.73 -12.06
CA GLY A 37 14.73 10.09 -12.37
C GLY A 37 16.22 10.30 -12.04
N ALA A 38 16.71 11.54 -12.20
CA ALA A 38 18.12 11.89 -11.97
C ALA A 38 18.58 11.73 -10.50
N ASP A 39 17.63 11.68 -9.56
CA ASP A 39 17.80 11.46 -8.13
C ASP A 39 17.04 10.20 -7.71
N GLU A 40 17.48 9.02 -8.17
CA GLU A 40 16.88 7.71 -7.81
C GLU A 40 16.92 7.50 -6.29
N ALA A 41 15.83 7.89 -5.62
CA ALA A 41 15.64 7.63 -4.21
C ALA A 41 14.91 6.29 -4.05
N GLN A 42 15.50 5.41 -3.24
CA GLN A 42 14.82 4.22 -2.78
C GLN A 42 14.35 4.44 -1.36
N LEU A 43 13.05 4.30 -1.15
CA LEU A 43 12.44 4.28 0.16
C LEU A 43 12.10 2.83 0.51
N SER A 44 12.45 2.42 1.73
CA SER A 44 12.05 1.14 2.28
C SER A 44 11.28 1.32 3.57
N PHE A 45 10.29 0.49 3.78
CA PHE A 45 9.35 0.59 4.88
C PHE A 45 9.20 -0.79 5.50
N GLU A 46 9.62 -0.97 6.75
CA GLU A 46 9.39 -2.17 7.53
C GLU A 46 8.18 -1.94 8.43
N LEU A 47 7.06 -2.61 8.10
CA LEU A 47 5.85 -2.63 8.92
C LEU A 47 5.94 -3.88 9.80
N LYS A 48 5.98 -3.71 11.11
CA LYS A 48 6.04 -4.82 12.07
C LYS A 48 4.65 -5.21 12.55
N SER A 49 4.46 -6.47 12.90
CA SER A 49 3.15 -7.01 13.33
C SER A 49 2.64 -6.41 14.65
N ASP A 50 3.50 -5.75 15.44
CA ASP A 50 3.13 -4.99 16.64
C ASP A 50 2.57 -3.59 16.33
N GLY A 51 2.47 -3.22 15.06
CA GLY A 51 2.04 -1.88 14.63
C GLY A 51 3.18 -0.86 14.57
N SER A 52 4.43 -1.25 14.85
CA SER A 52 5.60 -0.38 14.72
C SER A 52 6.05 -0.28 13.26
N PHE A 53 6.60 0.87 12.89
CA PHE A 53 7.03 1.20 11.53
C PHE A 53 8.45 1.79 11.52
N ILE A 54 9.27 1.37 10.56
CA ILE A 54 10.58 1.97 10.26
C ILE A 54 10.64 2.30 8.77
N GLY A 55 10.84 3.56 8.43
CA GLY A 55 11.09 4.05 7.07
C GLY A 55 12.56 4.42 6.90
N LYS A 56 13.17 4.04 5.77
CA LYS A 56 14.56 4.37 5.43
C LYS A 56 14.64 4.96 4.04
N SER A 57 15.53 5.92 3.85
CA SER A 57 15.81 6.55 2.57
C SER A 57 17.26 6.31 2.15
N SER A 58 17.48 5.94 0.88
CA SER A 58 18.83 5.85 0.31
C SER A 58 19.57 7.19 0.33
N MET A 59 18.84 8.31 0.33
CA MET A 59 19.40 9.67 0.36
C MET A 59 19.78 10.14 1.78
N LYS A 60 19.17 9.56 2.81
CA LYS A 60 19.42 9.88 4.23
C LYS A 60 19.54 8.58 5.03
N PRO A 61 20.64 7.82 4.88
CA PRO A 61 20.78 6.48 5.46
C PRO A 61 20.85 6.47 7.01
N ASP A 62 21.12 7.61 7.63
CA ASP A 62 21.22 7.74 9.10
C ASP A 62 19.96 8.38 9.73
N ASP A 63 18.94 8.69 8.93
CA ASP A 63 17.74 9.43 9.35
C ASP A 63 16.49 8.53 9.22
N ASP A 64 16.47 7.45 10.00
CA ASP A 64 15.37 6.49 10.02
C ASP A 64 14.08 7.16 10.54
N LEU A 65 13.00 7.01 9.77
CA LEU A 65 11.66 7.44 10.15
C LEU A 65 11.03 6.37 11.05
N ILE A 66 10.90 6.65 12.34
CA ILE A 66 10.38 5.68 13.31
C ILE A 66 8.98 6.10 13.75
N GLY A 67 8.06 5.13 13.80
CA GLY A 67 6.71 5.42 14.23
C GLY A 67 5.79 4.22 14.27
N SER A 68 4.53 4.45 13.94
CA SER A 68 3.48 3.43 13.98
C SER A 68 2.72 3.38 12.66
N TRP A 69 2.13 2.22 12.37
CA TRP A 69 1.24 2.04 11.24
C TRP A 69 -0.09 1.43 11.66
N LYS A 70 -1.11 1.68 10.86
CA LYS A 70 -2.44 1.07 11.00
C LYS A 70 -3.14 0.91 9.65
N VAL A 71 -4.16 0.08 9.64
CA VAL A 71 -5.13 0.00 8.54
C VAL A 71 -6.21 1.08 8.76
N ASP A 72 -6.47 1.87 7.73
CA ASP A 72 -7.54 2.86 7.66
C ASP A 72 -8.36 2.65 6.38
N GLY A 73 -9.42 1.84 6.49
CA GLY A 73 -10.19 1.36 5.34
C GLY A 73 -9.32 0.58 4.35
N GLU A 74 -9.15 1.13 3.15
CA GLU A 74 -8.34 0.53 2.07
C GLU A 74 -6.88 0.98 2.09
N LEU A 75 -6.49 1.82 3.06
CA LEU A 75 -5.16 2.39 3.15
C LEU A 75 -4.37 1.81 4.32
N LEU A 76 -3.06 1.69 4.12
CA LEU A 76 -2.09 1.61 5.19
C LEU A 76 -1.59 3.03 5.47
N LEU A 77 -1.68 3.44 6.73
CA LEU A 77 -1.23 4.73 7.23
C LEU A 77 0.01 4.51 8.09
N CYS A 78 1.16 5.04 7.66
CA CYS A 78 2.38 5.10 8.46
C CYS A 78 2.61 6.53 8.94
N GLU A 79 2.76 6.72 10.24
CA GLU A 79 3.06 8.02 10.85
C GLU A 79 4.31 7.87 11.71
N GLY A 80 5.33 8.70 11.47
CA GLY A 80 6.58 8.68 12.20
C GLY A 80 7.33 10.00 12.17
N SER A 81 8.46 10.05 12.87
CA SER A 81 9.39 11.18 12.88
C SER A 81 10.82 10.66 12.84
N ALA A 82 11.72 11.45 12.26
CA ALA A 82 13.14 11.12 12.18
C ALA A 82 13.92 11.82 13.30
N GLY A 83 14.77 11.08 14.00
CA GLY A 83 15.54 11.58 15.16
C GLY A 83 14.66 12.20 16.26
N GLU A 84 15.07 13.37 16.76
CA GLU A 84 14.32 14.17 17.75
C GLU A 84 13.37 15.19 17.10
N SER A 85 13.10 15.06 15.80
CA SER A 85 12.23 15.99 15.07
C SER A 85 10.80 15.97 15.64
N THR A 86 10.22 17.16 15.79
CA THR A 86 8.79 17.31 16.12
C THR A 86 7.90 17.25 14.88
N VAL A 87 8.50 17.26 13.69
CA VAL A 87 7.77 17.12 12.42
C VAL A 87 7.44 15.66 12.20
N LYS A 88 6.15 15.38 11.98
CA LYS A 88 5.67 14.06 11.64
C LYS A 88 5.52 13.92 10.13
N THR A 89 6.06 12.84 9.60
CA THR A 89 5.80 12.36 8.24
C THR A 89 4.61 11.42 8.28
N VAL A 90 3.67 11.61 7.36
CA VAL A 90 2.54 10.69 7.15
C VAL A 90 2.60 10.12 5.74
N ILE A 91 2.67 8.80 5.63
CA ILE A 91 2.65 8.07 4.36
C ILE A 91 1.37 7.25 4.29
N LYS A 92 0.66 7.35 3.17
CA LYS A 92 -0.57 6.60 2.88
C LYS A 92 -0.46 5.87 1.57
N PHE A 93 -0.71 4.58 1.58
CA PHE A 93 -0.75 3.78 0.35
C PHE A 93 -1.85 2.73 0.43
N ASN A 94 -2.37 2.34 -0.74
CA ASN A 94 -3.42 1.35 -0.82
C ASN A 94 -2.88 -0.04 -0.41
N LYS A 95 -3.58 -0.71 0.51
CA LYS A 95 -3.16 -2.00 1.09
C LYS A 95 -3.14 -3.15 0.07
N THR A 96 -3.93 -3.04 -1.00
CA THR A 96 -4.10 -4.08 -2.02
C THR A 96 -3.21 -3.83 -3.24
N THR A 97 -3.15 -2.58 -3.71
CA THR A 97 -2.42 -2.24 -4.95
C THR A 97 -1.02 -1.70 -4.68
N GLY A 98 -0.72 -1.29 -3.45
CA GLY A 98 0.52 -0.59 -3.12
C GLY A 98 0.59 0.85 -3.61
N ARG A 99 -0.45 1.36 -4.30
CA ARG A 99 -0.44 2.72 -4.86
C ARG A 99 -0.26 3.74 -3.76
N LEU A 100 0.75 4.59 -3.89
CA LEU A 100 1.00 5.71 -2.99
C LEU A 100 -0.08 6.78 -3.22
N ASN A 101 -0.79 7.10 -2.16
CA ASN A 101 -1.87 8.09 -2.19
C ASN A 101 -1.42 9.44 -1.63
N ALA A 102 -0.59 9.44 -0.59
CA ALA A 102 -0.12 10.67 0.04
C ALA A 102 1.21 10.47 0.77
N VAL A 103 2.05 11.50 0.73
CA VAL A 103 3.19 11.73 1.61
C VAL A 103 3.01 13.15 2.11
N CYS A 104 2.73 13.30 3.39
CA CYS A 104 2.69 14.61 4.02
C CYS A 104 4.01 14.80 4.77
N GLU A 105 4.96 15.43 4.07
CA GLU A 105 6.12 16.05 4.68
C GLU A 105 6.05 17.54 4.38
N ILE A 106 6.54 18.37 5.30
CA ILE A 106 6.47 19.84 5.19
C ILE A 106 7.38 20.36 4.05
N GLU A 107 8.21 19.52 3.43
CA GLU A 107 9.23 19.93 2.44
C GLU A 107 9.40 19.02 1.20
N VAL A 108 8.46 18.11 0.90
CA VAL A 108 8.60 17.19 -0.24
C VAL A 108 7.81 17.67 -1.47
N MET A 109 8.39 17.53 -2.66
CA MET A 109 7.75 17.80 -3.95
C MET A 109 6.40 17.07 -4.07
N PRO A 110 5.39 17.66 -4.73
CA PRO A 110 4.10 17.00 -4.99
C PRO A 110 4.29 15.59 -5.56
N ILE A 111 3.48 14.61 -5.12
CA ILE A 111 3.58 13.22 -5.59
C ILE A 111 3.48 13.16 -7.11
N GLU A 112 2.63 14.00 -7.68
CA GLU A 112 2.40 14.10 -9.12
C GLU A 112 3.66 14.44 -9.92
N GLU A 113 4.59 15.19 -9.32
CA GLU A 113 5.87 15.55 -9.93
C GLU A 113 6.92 14.43 -9.80
N GLN A 114 6.66 13.42 -8.97
CA GLN A 114 7.56 12.27 -8.75
C GLN A 114 7.15 11.04 -9.56
N ILE A 115 5.99 11.07 -10.24
CA ILE A 115 5.53 9.97 -11.11
C ILE A 115 6.41 9.97 -12.38
N PRO A 116 7.10 8.86 -12.69
CA PRO A 116 7.90 8.77 -13.90
C PRO A 116 7.06 8.99 -15.17
N GLU A 117 7.67 9.54 -16.22
CA GLU A 117 6.97 9.76 -17.49
C GLU A 117 6.44 8.43 -18.06
N GLY A 118 5.13 8.37 -18.29
CA GLY A 118 4.45 7.18 -18.79
C GLY A 118 3.86 6.24 -17.71
N GLU A 119 4.12 6.50 -16.43
CA GLU A 119 3.53 5.76 -15.31
C GLU A 119 2.22 6.42 -14.83
N ASP A 120 1.31 5.64 -14.22
CA ASP A 120 0.00 6.11 -13.72
C ASP A 120 -0.01 6.40 -12.20
N GLY A 121 1.14 6.20 -11.55
CA GLY A 121 1.34 6.44 -10.13
C GLY A 121 2.66 5.89 -9.60
N LEU A 122 2.88 6.13 -8.32
CA LEU A 122 3.95 5.54 -7.53
C LEU A 122 3.41 4.35 -6.73
N TYR A 123 4.18 3.27 -6.64
CA TYR A 123 3.72 2.03 -6.01
C TYR A 123 4.75 1.47 -5.04
N LEU A 124 4.31 1.21 -3.81
CA LEU A 124 5.05 0.43 -2.84
C LEU A 124 4.87 -1.06 -3.15
N LYS A 125 5.98 -1.75 -3.38
CA LYS A 125 6.00 -3.21 -3.60
C LYS A 125 6.37 -3.91 -2.31
N LYS A 126 5.52 -4.84 -1.86
CA LYS A 126 5.83 -5.75 -0.76
C LYS A 126 6.86 -6.78 -1.24
N ASN A 127 7.96 -6.92 -0.51
CA ASN A 127 9.06 -7.86 -0.77
C ASN A 127 8.91 -9.16 0.01
#